data_AF-A0A933MC69-F1
#
_entry.id   AF-A0A933MC69-F1
#
_cell.length_a   1.000
_cell.length_b   1.000
_cell.length_c   1.000
_cell.angle_alpha   90.00
_cell.angle_beta   90.00
_cell.angle_gamma   90.00
#
_symmetry.space_group_name_H-M   'P 1'
#
loop_
_entity.id
_entity.type
_entity.pdbx_description
1 polymer ?
#
loop_
_entity_poly.entity_id
_entity_poly.type
_entity_poly.pdbx_seq_one_letter_code
_entity_poly.pdbx_strand_id
1 'polypeptide(L)' 'MPKAIWNNQVLAESDKTVVVDGKVNRDAAWSYPNASEAAQQVKGYVAFWRGVRVEA' A
#
# COMPACT_ATOMS: atom_id res chain seq x y z
N MET A 1 7.02 0.25 13.21
CA MET A 1 6.78 0.80 11.85
C MET A 1 7.91 0.30 10.96
N PRO A 2 7.65 -0.56 9.97
CA PRO A 2 8.69 -0.96 9.02
C PRO A 2 9.11 0.26 8.18
N LYS A 3 10.42 0.50 8.08
CA LYS A 3 11.02 1.62 7.36
C LYS A 3 11.98 1.08 6.31
N ALA A 4 11.87 1.55 5.07
CA ALA A 4 12.87 1.29 4.05
C ALA A 4 13.94 2.39 4.10
N ILE A 5 15.21 2.01 4.33
CA ILE A 5 16.33 2.94 4.49
C ILE A 5 17.40 2.62 3.45
N TRP A 6 17.89 3.63 2.74
CA TRP A 6 19.03 3.56 1.81
C TRP A 6 19.93 4.78 2.00
N ASN A 7 21.25 4.61 2.05
CA ASN A 7 22.23 5.69 2.32
C ASN A 7 21.85 6.58 3.53
N ASN A 8 21.43 5.97 4.64
CA ASN A 8 20.95 6.65 5.84
C ASN A 8 19.71 7.55 5.65
N GLN A 9 19.00 7.44 4.52
CA GLN A 9 17.79 8.20 4.26
C GLN A 9 16.57 7.29 4.23
N VAL A 10 15.51 7.71 4.92
CA VAL A 10 14.22 7.01 4.90
C VAL A 10 13.55 7.27 3.55
N LEU A 11 13.37 6.21 2.76
CA LEU A 11 12.79 6.29 1.43
C LEU A 11 11.26 6.15 1.45
N ALA A 12 10.74 5.34 2.38
CA ALA A 12 9.32 5.11 2.55
C ALA A 12 9.00 4.60 3.95
N GLU A 13 7.87 5.06 4.47
CA GLU A 13 7.22 4.55 5.69
C GLU A 13 5.83 4.05 5.29
N SER A 14 5.48 2.83 5.72
CA SER A 14 4.17 2.25 5.42
C SER A 14 3.58 1.57 6.65
N ASP A 15 2.36 1.97 7.00
CA ASP A 15 1.56 1.40 8.10
C ASP A 15 0.74 0.18 7.64
N LYS A 16 0.75 -0.16 6.35
CA LYS A 16 -0.17 -1.15 5.77
C LYS A 16 0.58 -2.39 5.30
N THR A 17 0.65 -3.39 6.18
CA THR A 17 1.14 -4.72 5.84
C THR A 17 -0.06 -5.62 5.55
N VAL A 18 -0.15 -6.17 4.33
CA VAL A 18 -1.14 -7.22 4.02
C VAL A 18 -0.54 -8.56 4.42
N VAL A 19 -1.08 -9.18 5.47
CA VAL A 19 -0.72 -10.52 5.93
C VAL A 19 -1.84 -11.47 5.53
N VAL A 20 -1.52 -12.48 4.74
CA VAL A 20 -2.43 -13.58 4.36
C VAL A 20 -1.71 -14.89 4.68
N ASP A 21 -2.33 -15.75 5.50
CA ASP A 21 -1.79 -17.06 5.89
C ASP A 21 -0.32 -17.04 6.37
N GLY A 22 0.05 -16.02 7.15
CA GLY A 22 1.41 -15.87 7.70
C GLY A 22 2.48 -15.49 6.68
N LYS A 23 2.12 -15.27 5.40
CA LYS A 23 3.01 -14.78 4.35
C LYS A 23 2.82 -13.28 4.17
N VAL A 24 3.93 -12.56 4.04
CA VAL A 24 3.96 -11.12 3.83
C VAL A 24 4.17 -10.85 2.35
N ASN A 25 3.17 -10.26 1.68
CA ASN A 25 3.35 -9.72 0.33
C ASN A 25 3.67 -8.23 0.44
N ARG A 26 4.97 -7.92 0.43
CA ARG A 26 5.46 -6.54 0.52
C ARG A 26 5.03 -5.79 -0.76
N ASP A 27 4.61 -4.53 -0.60
CA ASP A 27 4.18 -3.63 -1.70
C ASP A 27 2.91 -4.06 -2.45
N ALA A 28 2.12 -4.97 -1.88
CA ALA A 28 0.89 -5.48 -2.49
C ALA A 28 -0.30 -4.52 -2.37
N ALA A 29 -0.21 -3.46 -1.56
CA ALA A 29 -1.32 -2.54 -1.32
C ALA A 29 -0.88 -1.08 -1.27
N TRP A 30 -1.70 -0.21 -1.86
CA TRP A 30 -1.48 1.22 -2.02
C TRP A 30 -2.71 1.95 -1.52
N SER A 31 -2.53 3.01 -0.72
CA SER A 31 -3.64 3.81 -0.19
C SER A 31 -3.69 5.16 -0.90
N TYR A 32 -4.89 5.62 -1.26
CA TYR A 32 -5.11 6.95 -1.82
C TYR A 32 -5.83 7.86 -0.80
N PRO A 33 -5.15 8.33 0.26
CA PRO A 33 -5.81 9.12 1.32
C PRO A 33 -6.37 10.46 0.80
N ASN A 34 -5.68 11.04 -0.18
CA ASN A 34 -6.11 12.22 -0.93
C ASN A 34 -5.97 11.92 -2.42
N ALA A 35 -6.83 12.52 -3.24
CA ALA A 35 -6.79 12.40 -4.69
C ALA A 35 -6.95 13.78 -5.32
N SER A 36 -6.36 13.97 -6.51
CA SER A 36 -6.61 15.17 -7.32
C SER A 36 -8.09 15.25 -7.72
N GLU A 37 -8.55 16.42 -8.16
CA GLU A 37 -9.94 16.59 -8.65
C GLU A 37 -10.31 15.55 -9.72
N ALA A 38 -9.43 15.31 -10.68
CA ALA A 38 -9.63 14.34 -11.75
C ALA A 38 -9.72 12.87 -11.26
N ALA A 39 -9.30 12.58 -10.02
CA ALA A 39 -9.25 11.24 -9.45
C ALA A 39 -10.04 11.11 -8.14
N GLN A 40 -10.96 12.05 -7.85
CA GLN A 40 -11.75 12.03 -6.61
C GLN A 40 -12.46 10.70 -6.34
N GLN A 41 -12.86 9.99 -7.40
CA GLN A 41 -13.52 8.68 -7.33
C GLN A 41 -12.69 7.58 -6.64
N VAL A 42 -11.35 7.72 -6.57
CA VAL A 42 -10.49 6.75 -5.87
C VAL A 42 -9.98 7.26 -4.52
N LYS A 43 -10.43 8.44 -4.07
CA LYS A 43 -10.07 8.97 -2.75
C LYS A 43 -10.61 8.05 -1.64
N GLY A 44 -9.75 7.70 -0.70
CA GLY A 44 -10.06 6.82 0.44
C GLY A 44 -9.97 5.33 0.12
N TYR A 45 -9.74 4.95 -1.15
CA TYR A 45 -9.64 3.55 -1.54
C TYR A 45 -8.23 2.99 -1.29
N VAL A 46 -8.19 1.66 -1.19
CA VAL A 46 -6.96 0.86 -1.16
C VAL A 46 -6.93 0.02 -2.43
N ALA A 47 -5.87 0.18 -3.22
CA ALA A 47 -5.62 -0.67 -4.38
C ALA A 47 -4.74 -1.84 -3.97
N PHE A 48 -4.96 -2.99 -4.61
CA PHE A 48 -4.16 -4.19 -4.43
C PHE A 48 -3.50 -4.58 -5.75
N TRP A 49 -2.27 -5.08 -5.69
CA TRP A 49 -1.45 -5.39 -6.85
C TRP A 49 -0.58 -6.63 -6.61
N ARG A 50 -0.16 -7.28 -7.70
CA ARG A 50 0.68 -8.50 -7.77
C ARG A 50 0.29 -9.61 -6.79
N GLY A 51 -0.56 -10.52 -7.28
CA GLY A 51 -0.90 -11.76 -6.57
C GLY A 51 -2.01 -11.63 -5.54
N VAL A 52 -2.73 -10.50 -5.53
CA VAL A 52 -3.93 -10.32 -4.71
C VAL A 52 -5.17 -10.43 -5.60
N ARG A 53 -6.07 -11.35 -5.27
CA ARG A 53 -7.43 -11.43 -5.82
C ARG A 53 -8.40 -10.88 -4.78
N VAL A 54 -9.28 -9.98 -5.20
CA VAL A 54 -10.36 -9.45 -4.37
C VAL A 54 -11.64 -10.18 -4.76
N GLU A 55 -12.34 -10.76 -3.79
CA GLU A 55 -13.65 -11.42 -3.96
C GLU A 55 -14.71 -10.67 -3.14
N ALA A 56 -15.98 -10.77 -3.54
CA ALA A 56 -17.11 -10.05 -2.95
C ALA A 56 -17.84 -10.87 -1.89
#